data_AF-A0A377PI55-F1
#
_entry.id   AF-A0A377PI55-F1
#
_cell.length_a   1.000
_cell.length_b   1.000
_cell.length_c   1.000
_cell.angle_alpha   90.00
_cell.angle_beta   90.00
_cell.angle_gamma   90.00
#
_symmetry.space_group_name_H-M   'P 1'
#
loop_
_entity.id
_entity.type
_entity.pdbx_description
1 polymer ?
#
loop_
_entity_poly.entity_id
_entity_poly.type
_entity_poly.pdbx_seq_one_letter_code
_entity_poly.pdbx_strand_id
1 'polypeptide(L)'
;MLSGAYIELQPGSNKETRDEYNLLDQPPLAPPDAKGIRVTLNSEQAGQLSPGDPVLFRGLRVGSVETSQFDPKNRQIHYQIFISAPYDTLVTDNVRFWIDSGVAFDMSAQGMRVEMGSLTTLFSGGVSFDVPQGWSVGKPAANQSQFALFDNQRSIQESLYTEHKSVLMFFSDSIRGLQAGAPVEFRGIRLGTVAEAPYFVTGLSQKLDSDYQIPVLVNIEPGRIQQKLGDNFNVEQHLFSGVGEGLRASLKSANLLTGSLYIDLDFYPQAKPWKGPRKIDGWPVVPTVSGGLAQLQQKLTATLDKINSLPIEPMINEATNTLKASQKTMAETQKTLDALNKLVSSKEAQALPGDMQKTLTELNRSVKGFQPGSPAYNNMVGDMQRLDQVLRELQPVLRTLNEKSNSLVFEAPAGKDPQPKRTK
;
A
#
# COMPACT_ATOMS: atom_id res chain seq x y z
N MET A 1 27.61 58.83 19.23
CA MET A 1 28.96 58.53 18.71
C MET A 1 29.84 59.72 19.08
N LEU A 2 30.99 59.50 19.74
CA LEU A 2 31.76 60.57 20.40
C LEU A 2 33.15 60.86 19.77
N SER A 3 33.54 60.19 18.68
CA SER A 3 34.91 60.31 18.11
C SER A 3 35.01 60.55 16.58
N GLY A 4 33.91 60.63 15.84
CA GLY A 4 33.96 60.77 14.37
C GLY A 4 34.39 59.50 13.62
N ALA A 5 34.52 59.58 12.29
CA ALA A 5 35.02 58.49 11.46
C ALA A 5 36.54 58.32 11.62
N TYR A 6 37.02 57.08 11.63
CA TYR A 6 38.45 56.73 11.73
C TYR A 6 38.83 55.74 10.63
N ILE A 7 40.12 55.67 10.31
CA ILE A 7 40.72 54.64 9.46
C ILE A 7 41.54 53.73 10.37
N GLU A 8 41.32 52.42 10.27
CA GLU A 8 42.09 51.42 11.00
C GLU A 8 43.19 50.84 10.09
N LEU A 9 44.39 50.71 10.62
CA LEU A 9 45.55 50.16 9.89
C LEU A 9 45.98 48.85 10.54
N GLN A 10 45.90 47.76 9.78
CA GLN A 10 46.47 46.49 10.18
C GLN A 10 47.89 46.33 9.59
N PRO A 11 48.94 46.21 10.42
CA PRO A 11 50.31 46.02 9.93
C PRO A 11 50.47 44.68 9.20
N GLY A 12 51.15 44.69 8.06
CA GLY A 12 51.59 43.48 7.36
C GLY A 12 52.94 42.97 7.87
N SER A 13 53.31 41.74 7.51
CA SER A 13 54.59 41.12 7.85
C SER A 13 55.65 41.21 6.75
N ASN A 14 55.30 41.77 5.59
CA ASN A 14 56.25 41.98 4.48
C ASN A 14 57.22 43.13 4.81
N LYS A 15 58.49 42.96 4.45
CA LYS A 15 59.56 43.95 4.64
C LYS A 15 59.61 45.01 3.54
N GLU A 16 58.92 44.77 2.42
CA GLU A 16 58.83 45.74 1.32
C GLU A 16 57.89 46.90 1.69
N THR A 17 58.36 48.13 1.51
CA THR A 17 57.57 49.34 1.71
C THR A 17 56.75 49.64 0.45
N ARG A 18 55.50 50.07 0.63
CA ARG A 18 54.64 50.58 -0.45
C ARG A 18 54.06 51.92 -0.01
N ASP A 19 53.88 52.82 -0.97
CA ASP A 19 53.29 54.14 -0.72
C ASP A 19 51.80 54.19 -1.11
N GLU A 20 51.32 53.19 -1.84
CA GLU A 20 49.93 53.05 -2.28
C GLU A 20 49.28 51.81 -1.67
N TYR A 21 48.10 52.00 -1.08
CA TYR A 21 47.30 50.95 -0.45
C TYR A 21 45.85 51.06 -0.90
N ASN A 22 45.21 49.91 -1.11
CA ASN A 22 43.77 49.89 -1.36
C ASN A 22 43.02 50.01 -0.02
N LEU A 23 42.13 51.00 0.09
CA LEU A 23 41.24 51.13 1.24
C LEU A 23 40.11 50.11 1.09
N LEU A 24 39.88 49.31 2.13
CA LEU A 24 38.77 48.39 2.18
C LEU A 24 37.53 49.09 2.76
N ASP A 25 36.38 48.89 2.12
CA ASP A 25 35.10 49.44 2.60
C ASP A 25 34.63 48.79 3.91
N GLN A 26 35.11 47.58 4.20
CA GLN A 26 34.79 46.82 5.41
C GLN A 26 36.07 46.24 6.04
N PRO A 27 36.17 46.18 7.37
CA PRO A 27 37.30 45.56 8.04
C PRO A 27 37.37 44.06 7.68
N PRO A 28 38.57 43.51 7.40
CA PRO A 28 38.71 42.10 7.13
C PRO A 28 38.36 41.29 8.38
N LEU A 29 37.45 40.31 8.24
CA LEU A 29 36.97 39.49 9.35
C LEU A 29 38.06 38.58 9.94
N ALA A 30 39.11 38.27 9.16
CA ALA A 30 40.31 37.65 9.65
C ALA A 30 41.56 38.14 8.87
N PRO A 31 42.71 38.32 9.54
CA PRO A 31 43.99 38.57 8.88
C PRO A 31 44.32 37.51 7.81
N PRO A 32 45.00 37.86 6.70
CA PRO A 32 45.48 36.87 5.74
C PRO A 32 46.35 35.76 6.37
N ASP A 33 47.12 36.10 7.41
CA ASP A 33 48.01 35.21 8.17
C ASP A 33 47.35 34.53 9.38
N ALA A 34 46.04 34.70 9.57
CA ALA A 34 45.30 34.03 10.63
C ALA A 34 45.44 32.50 10.51
N LYS A 35 45.85 31.86 11.60
CA LYS A 35 45.98 30.39 11.66
C LYS A 35 44.61 29.73 11.56
N GLY A 36 44.43 28.85 10.59
CA GLY A 36 43.21 28.12 10.35
C GLY A 36 43.10 27.66 8.90
N ILE A 37 41.89 27.34 8.46
CA ILE A 37 41.58 26.92 7.10
C ILE A 37 40.52 27.83 6.50
N ARG A 38 40.69 28.17 5.22
CA ARG A 38 39.67 28.85 4.39
C ARG A 38 39.11 27.84 3.41
N VAL A 39 37.78 27.76 3.30
CA VAL A 39 37.13 26.89 2.32
C VAL A 39 36.02 27.66 1.62
N THR A 40 35.66 27.21 0.42
CA THR A 40 34.61 27.84 -0.38
C THR A 40 33.37 26.98 -0.37
N LEU A 41 32.23 27.56 -0.03
CA LEU A 41 30.92 26.92 -0.09
C LEU A 41 30.15 27.40 -1.32
N ASN A 42 29.61 26.48 -2.09
CA ASN A 42 28.86 26.76 -3.31
C ASN A 42 27.35 26.59 -3.05
N SER A 43 26.55 27.57 -3.42
CA SER A 43 25.08 27.52 -3.37
C SER A 43 24.46 28.05 -4.67
N GLU A 44 23.28 27.52 -5.03
CA GLU A 44 22.45 28.03 -6.13
C GLU A 44 21.48 29.13 -5.67
N GLN A 45 21.32 29.32 -4.36
CA GLN A 45 20.36 30.25 -3.78
C GLN A 45 21.05 31.47 -3.15
N ALA A 46 20.50 32.65 -3.43
CA ALA A 46 20.99 33.93 -2.92
C ALA A 46 20.49 34.29 -1.53
N GLY A 47 21.31 35.05 -0.80
CA GLY A 47 20.92 35.67 0.49
C GLY A 47 20.82 34.70 1.66
N GLN A 48 21.42 33.51 1.52
CA GLN A 48 21.38 32.48 2.57
C GLN A 48 22.36 32.77 3.72
N LEU A 49 23.49 33.41 3.41
CA LEU A 49 24.54 33.77 4.37
C LEU A 49 25.09 35.17 4.05
N SER A 50 25.50 35.88 5.08
CA SER A 50 26.15 37.20 5.03
C SER A 50 27.56 37.15 5.60
N PRO A 51 28.50 38.00 5.11
CA PRO A 51 29.79 38.18 5.76
C PRO A 51 29.62 38.50 7.25
N GLY A 52 30.33 37.77 8.12
CA GLY A 52 30.23 37.88 9.57
C GLY A 52 29.40 36.77 10.23
N ASP A 53 28.55 36.07 9.48
CA ASP A 53 27.74 34.97 10.01
C ASP A 53 28.63 33.87 10.61
N PRO A 54 28.20 33.24 11.73
CA PRO A 54 29.01 32.26 12.41
C PRO A 54 29.10 30.94 11.63
N VAL A 55 30.29 30.35 11.64
CA VAL A 55 30.49 28.95 11.26
C VAL A 55 30.48 28.12 12.54
N LEU A 56 29.63 27.09 12.58
CA LEU A 56 29.35 26.28 13.75
C LEU A 56 29.76 24.82 13.51
N PHE A 57 30.33 24.21 14.54
CA PHE A 57 30.50 22.76 14.63
C PHE A 57 29.71 22.27 15.85
N ARG A 58 28.64 21.50 15.62
CA ARG A 58 27.73 21.02 16.69
C ARG A 58 27.24 22.13 17.63
N GLY A 59 26.93 23.30 17.06
CA GLY A 59 26.47 24.49 17.80
C GLY A 59 27.59 25.35 18.43
N LEU A 60 28.85 24.90 18.40
CA LEU A 60 29.99 25.70 18.84
C LEU A 60 30.50 26.59 17.70
N ARG A 61 30.64 27.90 17.93
CA ARG A 61 31.25 28.80 16.95
C ARG A 61 32.74 28.54 16.81
N VAL A 62 33.15 28.16 15.60
CA VAL A 62 34.55 27.82 15.25
C VAL A 62 35.12 28.71 14.14
N GLY A 63 34.29 29.60 13.57
CA GLY A 63 34.69 30.44 12.46
C GLY A 63 33.64 31.48 12.08
N SER A 64 33.82 32.06 10.89
CA SER A 64 32.91 33.02 10.29
C SER A 64 32.94 33.00 8.76
N VAL A 65 31.85 33.43 8.14
CA VAL A 65 31.80 33.73 6.70
C VAL A 65 32.62 34.99 6.44
N GLU A 66 33.67 34.90 5.62
CA GLU A 66 34.54 36.03 5.24
C GLU A 66 33.94 36.84 4.07
N THR A 67 33.46 36.17 3.02
CA THR A 67 32.91 36.84 1.83
C THR A 67 31.74 36.09 1.22
N SER A 68 30.93 36.81 0.43
CA SER A 68 29.86 36.27 -0.42
C SER A 68 30.00 36.90 -1.80
N GLN A 69 30.20 36.07 -2.83
CA GLN A 69 30.38 36.52 -4.21
C GLN A 69 29.48 35.74 -5.15
N PHE A 70 28.65 36.44 -5.92
CA PHE A 70 27.87 35.83 -6.99
C PHE A 70 28.73 35.68 -8.24
N ASP A 71 28.81 34.47 -8.78
CA ASP A 71 29.37 34.16 -10.09
C ASP A 71 28.24 34.15 -11.15
N PRO A 72 28.15 35.17 -12.02
CA PRO A 72 27.11 35.25 -13.04
C PRO A 72 27.23 34.16 -14.12
N LYS A 73 28.42 33.59 -14.33
CA LYS A 73 28.64 32.57 -15.38
C LYS A 73 28.04 31.24 -14.96
N ASN A 74 28.34 30.82 -13.73
CA ASN A 74 27.86 29.56 -13.17
C ASN A 74 26.51 29.68 -12.47
N ARG A 75 25.99 30.92 -12.31
CA ARG A 75 24.75 31.21 -11.57
C ARG A 75 24.78 30.67 -10.14
N GLN A 76 25.95 30.73 -9.52
CA GLN A 76 26.21 30.23 -8.18
C GLN A 76 26.76 31.34 -7.29
N ILE A 77 26.59 31.18 -6.00
CA ILE A 77 27.22 32.03 -5.00
C ILE A 77 28.32 31.23 -4.32
N HIS A 78 29.48 31.86 -4.25
CA HIS A 78 30.65 31.38 -3.54
C HIS A 78 30.74 32.13 -2.21
N TYR A 79 30.55 31.40 -1.12
CA TYR A 79 30.81 31.88 0.21
C TYR A 79 32.21 31.43 0.63
N GLN A 80 33.11 32.35 0.91
CA GLN A 80 34.38 32.00 1.54
C GLN A 80 34.18 32.00 3.05
N ILE A 81 34.48 30.89 3.70
CA ILE A 81 34.44 30.79 5.16
C ILE A 81 35.84 30.58 5.72
N PHE A 82 36.08 31.08 6.93
CA PHE A 82 37.30 30.84 7.69
C PHE A 82 36.97 30.10 8.98
N ILE A 83 37.70 29.01 9.22
CA ILE A 83 37.62 28.20 10.44
C ILE A 83 38.98 28.32 11.14
N SER A 84 38.97 28.89 12.35
CA SER A 84 40.20 29.21 13.09
C SER A 84 40.85 27.96 13.69
N ALA A 85 42.18 27.98 13.81
CA ALA A 85 42.88 26.98 14.61
C ALA A 85 42.44 27.07 16.10
N PRO A 86 42.28 25.94 16.81
CA PRO A 86 42.64 24.57 16.41
C PRO A 86 41.53 23.77 15.68
N TYR A 87 40.41 24.42 15.34
CA TYR A 87 39.23 23.77 14.77
C TYR A 87 39.35 23.46 13.28
N ASP A 88 40.37 23.99 12.62
CA ASP A 88 40.69 23.70 11.22
C ASP A 88 40.86 22.18 10.96
N THR A 89 41.31 21.44 11.96
CA THR A 89 41.45 19.97 11.93
C THR A 89 40.12 19.22 11.82
N LEU A 90 38.98 19.86 12.12
CA LEU A 90 37.65 19.26 12.01
C LEU A 90 37.13 19.22 10.56
N VAL A 91 37.77 19.94 9.65
CA VAL A 91 37.37 20.01 8.25
C VAL A 91 38.06 18.89 7.47
N THR A 92 37.28 17.86 7.13
CA THR A 92 37.73 16.73 6.31
C THR A 92 37.04 16.72 4.94
N ASP A 93 37.58 15.98 3.99
CA ASP A 93 36.99 15.83 2.64
C ASP A 93 35.52 15.37 2.63
N ASN A 94 35.07 14.75 3.72
CA ASN A 94 33.77 14.16 3.86
C ASN A 94 32.82 14.91 4.83
N VAL A 95 33.22 16.07 5.36
CA VAL A 95 32.25 16.95 6.05
C VAL A 95 31.22 17.49 5.06
N ARG A 96 30.06 17.87 5.59
CA ARG A 96 28.99 18.53 4.83
C ARG A 96 28.57 19.79 5.58
N PHE A 97 28.33 20.85 4.82
CA PHE A 97 27.95 22.16 5.34
C PHE A 97 26.47 22.41 5.06
N TRP A 98 25.71 22.87 6.04
CA TRP A 98 24.31 23.24 5.85
C TRP A 98 23.98 24.56 6.53
N ILE A 99 22.93 25.23 6.04
CA ILE A 99 22.43 26.45 6.65
C ILE A 99 21.78 26.10 7.99
N ASP A 100 22.22 26.81 9.03
CA ASP A 100 21.63 26.76 10.36
C ASP A 100 20.72 27.98 10.52
N SER A 101 19.50 27.88 9.96
CA SER A 101 18.48 28.90 10.11
C SER A 101 17.86 28.75 11.50
N GLY A 102 17.82 29.84 12.28
CA GLY A 102 17.48 29.78 13.70
C GLY A 102 16.10 29.19 14.04
N VAL A 103 15.22 28.94 13.07
CA VAL A 103 14.04 28.09 13.26
C VAL A 103 13.88 27.15 12.06
N ALA A 104 14.00 25.84 12.29
CA ALA A 104 13.62 24.83 11.31
C ALA A 104 12.30 24.15 11.75
N PHE A 105 11.32 24.18 10.84
CA PHE A 105 10.05 23.47 11.01
C PHE A 105 10.09 22.17 10.22
N ASP A 106 9.91 21.06 10.92
CA ASP A 106 9.94 19.74 10.35
C ASP A 106 8.59 19.05 10.60
N MET A 107 7.92 18.70 9.51
CA MET A 107 6.66 17.95 9.56
C MET A 107 6.88 16.62 8.87
N SER A 108 6.84 15.54 9.64
CA SER A 108 6.97 14.18 9.11
C SER A 108 5.78 13.30 9.51
N ALA A 109 5.78 12.06 9.03
CA ALA A 109 4.85 11.01 9.47
C ALA A 109 4.90 10.77 10.99
N GLN A 110 6.03 11.07 11.62
CA GLN A 110 6.27 10.88 13.05
C GLN A 110 5.76 12.06 13.91
N GLY A 111 5.33 13.16 13.30
CA GLY A 111 4.80 14.33 13.98
C GLY A 111 5.49 15.64 13.57
N MET A 112 5.25 16.69 14.36
CA MET A 112 5.88 17.99 14.18
C MET A 112 7.10 18.11 15.10
N ARG A 113 8.24 18.46 14.54
CA ARG A 113 9.47 18.78 15.26
C ARG A 113 9.86 20.22 14.93
N VAL A 114 10.12 21.00 15.97
CA VAL A 114 10.61 22.38 15.85
C VAL A 114 12.03 22.37 16.37
N GLU A 115 12.99 22.70 15.51
CA GLU A 115 14.38 22.91 15.91
C GLU A 115 14.62 24.41 16.03
N MET A 116 14.94 24.86 17.24
CA MET A 116 15.29 26.24 17.51
C MET A 116 16.81 26.35 17.63
N GLY A 117 17.40 27.16 16.76
CA GLY A 117 18.80 27.55 16.85
C GLY A 117 19.05 28.50 18.02
N SER A 118 20.31 28.91 18.18
CA SER A 118 20.68 29.88 19.21
C SER A 118 20.11 31.28 18.91
N LEU A 119 19.97 32.14 19.93
CA LEU A 119 19.53 33.52 19.74
C LEU A 119 20.33 34.26 18.66
N THR A 120 21.62 33.94 18.50
CA THR A 120 22.46 34.54 17.45
C THR A 120 22.08 34.06 16.04
N THR A 121 21.76 32.77 15.84
CA THR A 121 21.37 32.25 14.52
C THR A 121 19.94 32.62 14.13
N LEU A 122 19.10 32.99 15.11
CA LEU A 122 17.75 33.53 14.87
C LEU A 122 17.75 34.90 14.15
N PHE A 123 18.76 35.73 14.36
CA PHE A 123 18.80 37.10 13.81
C PHE A 123 19.70 37.26 12.57
N SER A 124 20.81 36.53 12.49
CA SER A 124 21.77 36.65 11.38
C SER A 124 21.89 35.40 10.50
N GLY A 125 21.31 34.26 10.90
CA GLY A 125 21.62 32.97 10.28
C GLY A 125 22.99 32.43 10.69
N GLY A 126 23.45 31.38 10.01
CA GLY A 126 24.74 30.73 10.26
C GLY A 126 24.92 29.50 9.38
N VAL A 127 26.14 28.95 9.37
CA VAL A 127 26.45 27.70 8.67
C VAL A 127 26.98 26.68 9.66
N SER A 128 26.41 25.48 9.65
CA SER A 128 26.84 24.35 10.47
C SER A 128 27.52 23.29 9.61
N PHE A 129 28.44 22.53 10.18
CA PHE A 129 29.02 21.36 9.53
C PHE A 129 29.28 20.21 10.49
N ASP A 130 29.26 18.99 9.96
CA ASP A 130 29.63 17.76 10.65
C ASP A 130 29.91 16.66 9.60
N VAL A 131 30.45 15.54 10.07
CA VAL A 131 30.52 14.29 9.29
C VAL A 131 29.14 13.62 9.36
N PRO A 132 28.49 13.31 8.23
CA PRO A 132 27.20 12.62 8.23
C PRO A 132 27.22 11.32 9.05
N GLN A 133 26.12 11.02 9.75
CA GLN A 133 26.02 9.81 10.56
C GLN A 133 26.26 8.55 9.71
N GLY A 134 27.15 7.67 10.20
CA GLY A 134 27.52 6.42 9.52
C GLY A 134 28.76 6.52 8.63
N TRP A 135 29.37 7.71 8.48
CA TRP A 135 30.63 7.88 7.75
C TRP A 135 31.83 7.87 8.72
N SER A 136 32.93 7.25 8.29
CA SER A 136 34.22 7.40 8.98
C SER A 136 34.80 8.78 8.75
N VAL A 137 35.50 9.36 9.72
CA VAL A 137 36.20 10.63 9.52
C VAL A 137 37.19 10.51 8.36
N GLY A 138 37.09 11.43 7.41
CA GLY A 138 37.90 11.46 6.19
C GLY A 138 39.28 12.08 6.40
N LYS A 139 39.96 12.39 5.30
CA LYS A 139 41.27 13.07 5.36
C LYS A 139 41.08 14.57 5.59
N PRO A 140 42.00 15.25 6.29
CA PRO A 140 41.95 16.71 6.41
C PRO A 140 41.84 17.39 5.04
N ALA A 141 40.92 18.34 4.92
CA ALA A 141 40.73 19.09 3.69
C ALA A 141 41.92 20.02 3.42
N ALA A 142 42.21 20.24 2.14
CA ALA A 142 43.20 21.24 1.75
C ALA A 142 42.62 22.66 1.90
N ASN A 143 43.46 23.64 2.16
CA ASN A 143 43.04 25.04 2.11
C ASN A 143 42.44 25.38 0.73
N GLN A 144 41.41 26.22 0.70
CA GLN A 144 40.62 26.60 -0.48
C GLN A 144 39.83 25.46 -1.14
N SER A 145 39.65 24.34 -0.42
CA SER A 145 38.77 23.25 -0.88
C SER A 145 37.34 23.75 -1.03
N GLN A 146 36.62 23.15 -1.98
CA GLN A 146 35.24 23.51 -2.31
C GLN A 146 34.26 22.48 -1.72
N PHE A 147 33.18 22.98 -1.15
CA PHE A 147 32.09 22.18 -0.59
C PHE A 147 30.74 22.70 -1.09
N ALA A 148 29.74 21.82 -1.15
CA ALA A 148 28.36 22.25 -1.36
C ALA A 148 27.78 22.79 -0.05
N LEU A 149 27.03 23.90 -0.14
CA LEU A 149 26.18 24.39 0.94
C LEU A 149 24.78 23.81 0.76
N PHE A 150 24.34 23.02 1.73
CA PHE A 150 23.01 22.42 1.74
C PHE A 150 22.01 23.31 2.48
N ASP A 151 20.74 23.28 2.05
CA ASP A 151 19.70 24.10 2.67
C ASP A 151 19.43 23.72 4.13
N ASN A 152 19.63 22.44 4.48
CA ASN A 152 19.49 21.92 5.84
C ASN A 152 20.16 20.54 5.99
N GLN A 153 20.19 20.01 7.21
CA GLN A 153 20.77 18.69 7.48
C GLN A 153 20.01 17.54 6.79
N ARG A 154 18.70 17.67 6.56
CA ARG A 154 17.90 16.64 5.86
C ARG A 154 18.30 16.54 4.38
N SER A 155 18.49 17.66 3.69
CA SER A 155 18.89 17.64 2.27
C SER A 155 20.25 16.97 2.06
N ILE A 156 21.12 16.98 3.08
CA ILE A 156 22.34 16.17 3.07
C ILE A 156 21.97 14.69 3.00
N GLN A 157 21.13 14.18 3.90
CA GLN A 157 20.74 12.75 3.96
C GLN A 157 20.08 12.23 2.67
N GLU A 158 19.44 13.11 1.91
CA GLU A 158 18.88 12.81 0.59
C GLU A 158 19.97 12.80 -0.49
N SER A 159 20.91 13.75 -0.42
CA SER A 159 22.11 13.80 -1.27
C SER A 159 23.16 12.71 -0.98
N LEU A 160 23.16 12.09 0.21
CA LEU A 160 24.18 11.10 0.62
C LEU A 160 24.21 9.86 -0.28
N TYR A 161 23.12 9.59 -1.00
CA TYR A 161 22.99 8.44 -1.89
C TYR A 161 22.93 8.91 -3.35
N THR A 162 24.04 9.50 -3.80
CA THR A 162 24.21 9.93 -5.20
C THR A 162 24.14 8.77 -6.18
N GLU A 163 24.53 7.56 -5.77
CA GLU A 163 24.26 6.36 -6.54
C GLU A 163 22.83 5.87 -6.29
N HIS A 164 21.95 6.19 -7.23
CA HIS A 164 20.59 5.66 -7.27
C HIS A 164 20.32 4.89 -8.57
N LYS A 165 19.35 3.98 -8.49
CA LYS A 165 18.76 3.30 -9.64
C LYS A 165 17.32 3.74 -9.76
N SER A 166 16.99 4.39 -10.86
CA SER A 166 15.63 4.89 -11.07
C SER A 166 14.72 3.79 -11.63
N VAL A 167 13.52 3.70 -11.10
CA VAL A 167 12.46 2.77 -11.52
C VAL A 167 11.16 3.52 -11.72
N LEU A 168 10.30 2.99 -12.59
CA LEU A 168 9.03 3.59 -12.95
C LEU A 168 7.87 2.77 -12.38
N MET A 169 6.90 3.46 -11.79
CA MET A 169 5.70 2.87 -11.20
C MET A 169 4.47 3.57 -11.79
N PHE A 170 3.42 2.81 -12.10
CA PHE A 170 2.20 3.34 -12.70
C PHE A 170 1.04 3.14 -11.73
N PHE A 171 0.50 4.21 -11.15
CA PHE A 171 -0.59 4.10 -10.17
C PHE A 171 -1.95 4.40 -10.79
N SER A 172 -2.92 3.52 -10.57
CA SER A 172 -4.33 3.78 -10.91
C SER A 172 -5.05 4.64 -9.87
N ASP A 173 -4.50 4.70 -8.65
CA ASP A 173 -5.04 5.46 -7.54
C ASP A 173 -4.58 6.93 -7.63
N SER A 174 -5.31 7.82 -6.94
CA SER A 174 -4.89 9.23 -6.81
C SER A 174 -3.54 9.35 -6.11
N ILE A 175 -2.57 9.98 -6.78
CA ILE A 175 -1.26 10.33 -6.19
C ILE A 175 -1.27 11.62 -5.37
N ARG A 176 -2.45 12.24 -5.13
CA ARG A 176 -2.54 13.47 -4.33
C ARG A 176 -1.93 13.25 -2.94
N GLY A 177 -0.97 14.08 -2.56
CA GLY A 177 -0.21 13.96 -1.31
C GLY A 177 1.10 13.20 -1.45
N LEU A 178 1.38 12.60 -2.61
CA LEU A 178 2.70 12.10 -2.98
C LEU A 178 3.52 13.24 -3.58
N GLN A 179 4.69 13.51 -3.00
CA GLN A 179 5.59 14.59 -3.43
C GLN A 179 6.98 14.02 -3.73
N ALA A 180 7.78 14.74 -4.52
CA ALA A 180 9.20 14.46 -4.63
C ALA A 180 9.85 14.47 -3.23
N GLY A 181 10.76 13.53 -2.99
CA GLY A 181 11.37 13.28 -1.67
C GLY A 181 10.58 12.32 -0.76
N ALA A 182 9.31 12.02 -1.08
CA ALA A 182 8.53 11.05 -0.29
C ALA A 182 9.24 9.69 -0.22
N PRO A 183 9.21 9.00 0.94
CA PRO A 183 9.98 7.79 1.12
C PRO A 183 9.40 6.64 0.29
N VAL A 184 10.29 5.75 -0.16
CA VAL A 184 9.92 4.43 -0.69
C VAL A 184 10.43 3.39 0.28
N GLU A 185 9.53 2.57 0.80
CA GLU A 185 9.81 1.67 1.92
C GLU A 185 9.45 0.23 1.58
N PHE A 186 10.24 -0.71 2.07
CA PHE A 186 9.89 -2.13 2.10
C PHE A 186 9.70 -2.55 3.55
N ARG A 187 8.47 -2.91 3.91
CA ARG A 187 8.10 -3.32 5.28
C ARG A 187 8.61 -2.33 6.36
N GLY A 188 8.49 -1.03 6.08
CA GLY A 188 8.92 0.07 6.98
C GLY A 188 10.40 0.43 6.91
N ILE A 189 11.19 -0.22 6.05
CA ILE A 189 12.60 0.12 5.80
C ILE A 189 12.70 0.98 4.55
N ARG A 190 13.16 2.23 4.68
CA ARG A 190 13.37 3.14 3.55
C ARG A 190 14.46 2.60 2.61
N LEU A 191 14.07 2.30 1.38
CA LEU A 191 14.95 1.85 0.29
C LEU A 191 15.26 2.96 -0.72
N GLY A 192 14.48 4.05 -0.72
CA GLY A 192 14.61 5.09 -1.73
C GLY A 192 13.71 6.30 -1.50
N THR A 193 13.59 7.10 -2.54
CA THR A 193 12.85 8.37 -2.59
C THR A 193 12.06 8.50 -3.89
N VAL A 194 10.92 9.17 -3.84
CA VAL A 194 10.20 9.61 -5.03
C VAL A 194 11.02 10.72 -5.70
N ALA A 195 11.39 10.52 -6.96
CA ALA A 195 12.10 11.53 -7.75
C ALA A 195 11.13 12.53 -8.38
N GLU A 196 10.05 12.01 -9.01
CA GLU A 196 9.08 12.84 -9.73
C GLU A 196 7.69 12.21 -9.72
N ALA A 197 6.66 13.01 -9.45
CA ALA A 197 5.26 12.59 -9.42
C ALA A 197 4.32 13.75 -9.83
N PRO A 198 3.64 13.68 -10.99
CA PRO A 198 3.75 12.66 -12.03
C PRO A 198 5.01 12.83 -12.89
N TYR A 199 5.55 11.73 -13.42
CA TYR A 199 6.67 11.72 -14.38
C TYR A 199 6.18 11.75 -15.83
N PHE A 200 6.63 12.70 -16.64
CA PHE A 200 6.21 12.78 -18.04
C PHE A 200 7.00 11.81 -18.94
N VAL A 201 6.38 10.69 -19.30
CA VAL A 201 6.99 9.72 -20.22
C VAL A 201 6.95 10.23 -21.66
N THR A 202 8.12 10.34 -22.30
CA THR A 202 8.23 10.80 -23.70
C THR A 202 7.52 9.84 -24.65
N GLY A 203 6.64 10.37 -25.51
CA GLY A 203 5.93 9.58 -26.53
C GLY A 203 4.74 8.76 -26.01
N LEU A 204 4.45 8.76 -24.71
CA LEU A 204 3.22 8.17 -24.18
C LEU A 204 2.06 9.16 -24.35
N SER A 205 1.29 9.01 -25.43
CA SER A 205 0.02 9.71 -25.61
C SER A 205 -1.06 9.03 -24.77
N GLN A 206 -1.08 9.27 -23.46
CA GLN A 206 -2.16 8.78 -22.61
C GLN A 206 -3.45 9.55 -22.95
N LYS A 207 -4.39 8.90 -23.63
CA LYS A 207 -5.75 9.40 -23.71
C LYS A 207 -6.34 9.35 -22.29
N LEU A 208 -7.12 10.36 -21.89
CA LEU A 208 -7.94 10.25 -20.69
C LEU A 208 -9.07 9.25 -20.96
N ASP A 209 -8.73 7.96 -20.97
CA ASP A 209 -9.66 6.85 -21.03
C ASP A 209 -9.65 6.09 -19.69
N SER A 210 -10.37 4.98 -19.65
CA SER A 210 -10.67 4.24 -18.41
C SER A 210 -9.49 3.50 -17.78
N ASP A 211 -8.32 3.42 -18.42
CA ASP A 211 -7.11 2.76 -17.87
C ASP A 211 -5.94 3.74 -17.70
N TYR A 212 -6.26 5.00 -17.45
CA TYR A 212 -5.26 6.03 -17.18
C TYR A 212 -4.49 5.72 -15.89
N GLN A 213 -3.19 5.48 -16.03
CA GLN A 213 -2.28 5.24 -14.91
C GLN A 213 -1.24 6.35 -14.81
N ILE A 214 -1.00 6.82 -13.59
CA ILE A 214 -0.12 7.94 -13.30
C ILE A 214 1.31 7.43 -13.13
N PRO A 215 2.23 7.74 -14.07
CA PRO A 215 3.64 7.40 -13.93
C PRO A 215 4.30 8.19 -12.79
N VAL A 216 5.09 7.50 -11.98
CA VAL A 216 5.88 8.05 -10.88
C VAL A 216 7.30 7.50 -10.99
N LEU A 217 8.29 8.40 -11.03
CA LEU A 217 9.70 8.04 -11.07
C LEU A 217 10.24 7.96 -9.63
N VAL A 218 10.95 6.87 -9.33
CA VAL A 218 11.46 6.57 -8.00
C VAL A 218 12.95 6.27 -8.07
N ASN A 219 13.73 6.84 -7.16
CA ASN A 219 15.14 6.54 -6.98
C ASN A 219 15.29 5.50 -5.87
N ILE A 220 15.74 4.30 -6.22
CA ILE A 220 16.19 3.29 -5.25
C ILE A 220 17.65 3.57 -4.91
N GLU A 221 17.97 3.56 -3.63
CA GLU A 221 19.25 4.00 -3.07
C GLU A 221 19.93 2.84 -2.32
N PRO A 222 20.66 1.94 -3.01
CA PRO A 222 21.19 0.71 -2.41
C PRO A 222 22.10 0.93 -1.20
N GLY A 223 22.83 2.06 -1.18
CA GLY A 223 23.69 2.44 -0.07
C GLY A 223 22.97 2.55 1.27
N ARG A 224 21.64 2.78 1.29
CA ARG A 224 20.83 2.80 2.53
C ARG A 224 20.79 1.45 3.24
N ILE A 225 20.94 0.37 2.49
CA ILE A 225 20.79 -1.01 2.97
C ILE A 225 22.15 -1.69 3.12
N GLN A 226 23.07 -1.47 2.18
CA GLN A 226 24.41 -2.07 2.20
C GLN A 226 25.18 -1.70 3.47
N GLN A 227 25.02 -0.48 3.98
CA GLN A 227 25.59 -0.07 5.27
C GLN A 227 25.07 -0.87 6.48
N LYS A 228 23.87 -1.45 6.38
CA LYS A 228 23.23 -2.20 7.49
C LYS A 228 23.33 -3.72 7.33
N LEU A 229 23.35 -4.23 6.10
CA LEU A 229 23.32 -5.66 5.78
C LEU A 229 24.62 -6.19 5.14
N GLY A 230 25.58 -5.33 4.85
CA GLY A 230 26.87 -5.67 4.22
C GLY A 230 26.84 -5.61 2.69
N ASP A 231 28.03 -5.51 2.09
CA ASP A 231 28.26 -5.24 0.66
C ASP A 231 27.69 -6.32 -0.28
N ASN A 232 27.43 -7.53 0.22
CA ASN A 232 26.92 -8.65 -0.58
C ASN A 232 25.41 -8.57 -0.88
N PHE A 233 24.69 -7.60 -0.31
CA PHE A 233 23.25 -7.46 -0.56
C PHE A 233 22.99 -6.64 -1.84
N ASN A 234 22.69 -7.35 -2.94
CA ASN A 234 22.29 -6.71 -4.20
C ASN A 234 20.79 -6.41 -4.20
N VAL A 235 20.45 -5.20 -3.77
CA VAL A 235 19.06 -4.68 -3.73
C VAL A 235 18.38 -4.76 -5.09
N GLU A 236 19.12 -4.46 -6.15
CA GLU A 236 18.61 -4.43 -7.52
C GLU A 236 18.13 -5.81 -7.96
N GLN A 237 18.98 -6.83 -7.80
CA GLN A 237 18.66 -8.20 -8.16
C GLN A 237 17.45 -8.72 -7.36
N HIS A 238 17.37 -8.40 -6.07
CA HIS A 238 16.28 -8.84 -5.20
C HIS A 238 14.95 -8.12 -5.50
N LEU A 239 14.99 -6.81 -5.79
CA LEU A 239 13.79 -6.08 -6.19
C LEU A 239 13.23 -6.62 -7.52
N PHE A 240 14.08 -6.84 -8.52
CA PHE A 240 13.63 -7.31 -9.83
C PHE A 240 13.28 -8.80 -9.86
N SER A 241 13.99 -9.66 -9.12
CA SER A 241 13.55 -11.06 -8.96
C SER A 241 12.22 -11.11 -8.20
N GLY A 242 12.06 -10.24 -7.20
CA GLY A 242 10.84 -10.12 -6.40
C GLY A 242 9.60 -9.80 -7.21
N VAL A 243 9.70 -9.06 -8.33
CA VAL A 243 8.53 -8.78 -9.20
C VAL A 243 7.88 -10.07 -9.69
N GLY A 244 8.68 -11.07 -10.06
CA GLY A 244 8.21 -12.40 -10.47
C GLY A 244 7.56 -13.19 -9.34
N GLU A 245 7.97 -12.92 -8.10
CA GLU A 245 7.47 -13.56 -6.87
C GLU A 245 6.29 -12.78 -6.23
N GLY A 246 5.83 -11.70 -6.86
CA GLY A 246 4.66 -10.94 -6.41
C GLY A 246 4.96 -9.63 -5.69
N LEU A 247 6.18 -9.10 -5.79
CA LEU A 247 6.51 -7.75 -5.32
C LEU A 247 5.64 -6.72 -6.05
N ARG A 248 4.93 -5.88 -5.29
CA ARG A 248 4.13 -4.77 -5.82
C ARG A 248 4.39 -3.50 -5.02
N ALA A 249 4.27 -2.37 -5.70
CA ALA A 249 4.21 -1.07 -5.05
C ALA A 249 2.75 -0.68 -4.77
N SER A 250 2.50 -0.02 -3.65
CA SER A 250 1.21 0.55 -3.31
C SER A 250 1.38 1.92 -2.64
N LEU A 251 0.38 2.80 -2.78
CA LEU A 251 0.36 4.07 -2.05
C LEU A 251 -0.21 3.83 -0.65
N LYS A 252 0.49 4.31 0.36
CA LYS A 252 0.02 4.31 1.76
C LYS A 252 0.12 5.71 2.34
N SER A 253 -0.72 5.99 3.34
CA SER A 253 -0.69 7.27 4.04
C SER A 253 0.47 7.30 5.02
N ALA A 254 1.33 8.30 4.87
CA ALA A 254 2.40 8.60 5.81
C ALA A 254 1.83 9.39 7.01
N ASN A 255 0.91 10.31 6.75
CA ASN A 255 0.25 11.09 7.79
C ASN A 255 -1.22 11.34 7.41
N LEU A 256 -2.14 10.87 8.25
CA LEU A 256 -3.58 11.00 8.03
C LEU A 256 -4.09 12.45 8.17
N LEU A 257 -3.35 13.31 8.89
CA LEU A 257 -3.72 14.70 9.11
C LEU A 257 -3.35 15.59 7.93
N THR A 258 -2.15 15.44 7.38
CA THR A 258 -1.68 16.23 6.24
C THR A 258 -2.08 15.62 4.90
N GLY A 259 -2.47 14.34 4.90
CA GLY A 259 -2.75 13.58 3.67
C GLY A 259 -1.49 13.21 2.90
N SER A 260 -0.30 13.29 3.50
CA SER A 260 0.94 12.90 2.83
C SER A 260 0.97 11.39 2.58
N LEU A 261 1.52 11.02 1.41
CA LEU A 261 1.64 9.64 0.96
C LEU A 261 3.10 9.21 0.89
N TYR A 262 3.32 7.90 0.97
CA TYR A 262 4.58 7.24 0.65
C TYR A 262 4.33 6.01 -0.21
N ILE A 263 5.39 5.48 -0.84
CA ILE A 263 5.32 4.26 -1.64
C ILE A 263 5.77 3.09 -0.78
N ASP A 264 4.91 2.08 -0.65
CA ASP A 264 5.18 0.84 0.06
C ASP A 264 5.40 -0.29 -0.94
N LEU A 265 6.54 -0.96 -0.82
CA LEU A 265 6.89 -2.17 -1.53
C LEU A 265 6.66 -3.38 -0.61
N ASP A 266 5.85 -4.33 -1.05
CA ASP A 266 5.65 -5.60 -0.33
C ASP A 266 5.30 -6.72 -1.31
N PHE A 267 5.31 -7.95 -0.81
CA PHE A 267 4.90 -9.13 -1.55
C PHE A 267 3.40 -9.38 -1.38
N TYR A 268 2.71 -9.51 -2.51
CA TYR A 268 1.27 -9.79 -2.56
C TYR A 268 1.06 -11.18 -3.16
N PRO A 269 0.85 -12.23 -2.34
CA PRO A 269 0.76 -13.62 -2.81
C PRO A 269 -0.38 -13.88 -3.81
N GLN A 270 -1.44 -13.05 -3.74
CA GLN A 270 -2.62 -13.15 -4.59
C GLN A 270 -2.55 -12.23 -5.82
N ALA A 271 -1.46 -11.46 -5.98
CA ALA A 271 -1.33 -10.58 -7.13
C ALA A 271 -1.13 -11.39 -8.41
N LYS A 272 -1.90 -11.04 -9.46
CA LYS A 272 -1.75 -11.65 -10.78
C LYS A 272 -0.33 -11.44 -11.30
N PRO A 273 0.28 -12.41 -12.01
CA PRO A 273 1.59 -12.24 -12.61
C PRO A 273 1.64 -10.99 -13.49
N TRP A 274 2.73 -10.23 -13.40
CA TRP A 274 2.93 -9.06 -14.25
C TRP A 274 3.14 -9.49 -15.69
N LYS A 275 2.31 -8.97 -16.60
CA LYS A 275 2.38 -9.24 -18.05
C LYS A 275 2.75 -8.00 -18.87
N GLY A 276 2.92 -6.85 -18.23
CA GLY A 276 3.29 -5.61 -18.91
C GLY A 276 4.77 -5.55 -19.28
N PRO A 277 5.19 -4.46 -19.92
CA PRO A 277 6.60 -4.27 -20.29
C PRO A 277 7.49 -4.24 -19.04
N ARG A 278 8.69 -4.78 -19.15
CA ARG A 278 9.69 -4.73 -18.07
C ARG A 278 10.41 -3.39 -17.99
N LYS A 279 10.43 -2.64 -19.09
CA LYS A 279 11.00 -1.30 -19.19
C LYS A 279 10.11 -0.38 -20.01
N ILE A 280 9.97 0.86 -19.58
CA ILE A 280 9.32 1.95 -20.31
C ILE A 280 10.24 3.16 -20.20
N ASP A 281 10.48 3.86 -21.32
CA ASP A 281 11.37 5.04 -21.37
C ASP A 281 12.80 4.76 -20.85
N GLY A 282 13.27 3.53 -21.05
CA GLY A 282 14.56 3.05 -20.51
C GLY A 282 14.53 2.61 -19.04
N TRP A 283 13.51 3.02 -18.28
CA TRP A 283 13.38 2.71 -16.85
C TRP A 283 12.74 1.34 -16.60
N PRO A 284 13.28 0.51 -15.70
CA PRO A 284 12.61 -0.69 -15.21
C PRO A 284 11.26 -0.38 -14.57
N VAL A 285 10.27 -1.24 -14.81
CA VAL A 285 8.91 -1.06 -14.28
C VAL A 285 8.68 -1.95 -13.08
N VAL A 286 8.24 -1.35 -11.96
CA VAL A 286 7.74 -2.08 -10.78
C VAL A 286 6.21 -2.04 -10.82
N PRO A 287 5.52 -3.21 -10.85
CA PRO A 287 4.07 -3.23 -10.93
C PRO A 287 3.43 -2.71 -9.64
N THR A 288 2.29 -2.05 -9.77
CA THR A 288 1.56 -1.48 -8.64
C THR A 288 0.28 -2.26 -8.33
N VAL A 289 -0.25 -2.03 -7.13
CA VAL A 289 -1.60 -2.43 -6.73
C VAL A 289 -2.25 -1.26 -5.99
N SER A 290 -3.58 -1.21 -6.01
CA SER A 290 -4.30 -0.19 -5.25
C SER A 290 -4.03 -0.30 -3.75
N GLY A 291 -3.89 0.84 -3.08
CA GLY A 291 -3.65 0.93 -1.64
C GLY A 291 -4.80 0.34 -0.82
N GLY A 292 -4.51 -0.10 0.41
CA GLY A 292 -5.48 -0.79 1.27
C GLY A 292 -6.76 0.01 1.54
N LEU A 293 -6.66 1.33 1.73
CA LEU A 293 -7.82 2.20 1.96
C LEU A 293 -8.69 2.35 0.70
N ALA A 294 -8.07 2.51 -0.46
CA ALA A 294 -8.78 2.59 -1.74
C ALA A 294 -9.54 1.28 -2.02
N GLN A 295 -8.89 0.14 -1.79
CA GLN A 295 -9.54 -1.18 -1.91
C GLN A 295 -10.70 -1.35 -0.93
N LEU A 296 -10.58 -0.85 0.30
CA LEU A 296 -11.65 -0.93 1.28
C LEU A 296 -12.86 -0.11 0.82
N GLN A 297 -12.65 1.12 0.36
CA GLN A 297 -13.71 1.97 -0.19
C GLN A 297 -14.41 1.28 -1.37
N GLN A 298 -13.65 0.73 -2.32
CA GLN A 298 -14.21 0.00 -3.46
C GLN A 298 -15.05 -1.21 -3.02
N LYS A 299 -14.57 -1.99 -2.05
CA LYS A 299 -15.31 -3.15 -1.50
C LYS A 299 -16.59 -2.72 -0.78
N LEU A 300 -16.56 -1.61 -0.03
CA LEU A 300 -17.75 -1.06 0.63
C LEU A 300 -18.78 -0.61 -0.40
N THR A 301 -18.39 0.19 -1.40
CA THR A 301 -19.29 0.62 -2.49
C THR A 301 -19.87 -0.58 -3.23
N ALA A 302 -19.03 -1.55 -3.62
CA ALA A 302 -19.49 -2.76 -4.31
C ALA A 302 -20.47 -3.60 -3.46
N THR A 303 -20.31 -3.57 -2.13
CA THR A 303 -21.23 -4.27 -1.21
C THR A 303 -22.55 -3.53 -1.10
N LEU A 304 -22.53 -2.20 -1.00
CA LEU A 304 -23.73 -1.36 -1.01
C LEU A 304 -24.49 -1.49 -2.33
N ASP A 305 -23.78 -1.51 -3.47
CA ASP A 305 -24.37 -1.70 -4.79
C ASP A 305 -25.02 -3.09 -4.90
N LYS A 306 -24.34 -4.14 -4.41
CA LYS A 306 -24.92 -5.49 -4.35
C LYS A 306 -26.20 -5.51 -3.52
N ILE A 307 -26.22 -4.88 -2.34
CA ILE A 307 -27.41 -4.79 -1.49
C ILE A 307 -28.54 -4.03 -2.21
N ASN A 308 -28.24 -2.91 -2.84
CA ASN A 308 -29.22 -2.10 -3.59
C ASN A 308 -29.78 -2.85 -4.81
N SER A 309 -28.97 -3.71 -5.43
CA SER A 309 -29.34 -4.52 -6.59
C SER A 309 -30.05 -5.83 -6.26
N LEU A 310 -30.31 -6.13 -4.97
CA LEU A 310 -31.00 -7.36 -4.59
C LEU A 310 -32.40 -7.38 -5.22
N PRO A 311 -32.75 -8.43 -5.99
CA PRO A 311 -34.04 -8.48 -6.67
C PRO A 311 -35.12 -8.90 -5.66
N ILE A 312 -35.68 -7.91 -4.97
CA ILE A 312 -36.74 -8.13 -3.95
C ILE A 312 -38.08 -8.51 -4.62
N GLU A 313 -38.37 -7.95 -5.79
CA GLU A 313 -39.61 -8.22 -6.52
C GLU A 313 -39.84 -9.70 -6.84
N PRO A 314 -38.89 -10.45 -7.45
CA PRO A 314 -39.10 -11.87 -7.70
C PRO A 314 -39.25 -12.66 -6.40
N MET A 315 -38.55 -12.31 -5.31
CA MET A 315 -38.78 -12.97 -4.01
C MET A 315 -40.21 -12.74 -3.49
N ILE A 316 -40.74 -11.53 -3.58
CA ILE A 316 -42.12 -11.22 -3.17
C ILE A 316 -43.11 -11.98 -4.06
N ASN A 317 -42.85 -12.05 -5.37
CA ASN A 317 -43.70 -12.77 -6.31
C ASN A 317 -43.69 -14.28 -6.04
N GLU A 318 -42.52 -14.89 -5.80
CA GLU A 318 -42.38 -16.30 -5.43
C GLU A 318 -43.08 -16.60 -4.10
N ALA A 319 -42.92 -15.74 -3.09
CA ALA A 319 -43.60 -15.86 -1.81
C ALA A 319 -45.14 -15.76 -1.98
N THR A 320 -45.60 -14.80 -2.77
CA THR A 320 -47.04 -14.63 -3.07
C THR A 320 -47.60 -15.83 -3.85
N ASN A 321 -46.83 -16.38 -4.79
CA ASN A 321 -47.22 -17.57 -5.55
C ASN A 321 -47.28 -18.81 -4.65
N THR A 322 -46.34 -18.95 -3.72
CA THR A 322 -46.34 -20.01 -2.70
C THR A 322 -47.57 -19.88 -1.79
N LEU A 323 -47.91 -18.67 -1.35
CA LEU A 323 -49.11 -18.41 -0.56
C LEU A 323 -50.39 -18.72 -1.34
N LYS A 324 -50.47 -18.34 -2.63
CA LYS A 324 -51.60 -18.69 -3.51
C LYS A 324 -51.73 -20.20 -3.69
N ALA A 325 -50.62 -20.91 -3.89
CA ALA A 325 -50.61 -22.37 -4.00
C ALA A 325 -51.08 -23.02 -2.70
N SER A 326 -50.59 -22.55 -1.54
CA SER A 326 -51.02 -23.01 -0.22
C SER A 326 -52.52 -22.78 0.02
N GLN A 327 -53.05 -21.60 -0.32
CA GLN A 327 -54.49 -21.31 -0.25
C GLN A 327 -55.31 -22.25 -1.15
N LYS A 328 -54.83 -22.53 -2.37
CA LYS A 328 -55.50 -23.46 -3.29
C LYS A 328 -55.55 -24.88 -2.71
N THR A 329 -54.44 -25.37 -2.16
CA THR A 329 -54.38 -26.66 -1.48
C THR A 329 -55.33 -26.72 -0.29
N MET A 330 -55.39 -25.66 0.53
CA MET A 330 -56.36 -25.59 1.63
C MET A 330 -57.81 -25.64 1.14
N ALA A 331 -58.14 -24.93 0.06
CA ALA A 331 -59.48 -24.95 -0.53
C ALA A 331 -59.87 -26.32 -1.12
N GLU A 332 -58.94 -27.01 -1.78
CA GLU A 332 -59.12 -28.38 -2.27
C GLU A 332 -59.24 -29.39 -1.12
N THR A 333 -58.48 -29.18 -0.03
CA THR A 333 -58.60 -29.98 1.19
C THR A 333 -59.97 -29.79 1.82
N GLN A 334 -60.48 -28.55 1.92
CA GLN A 334 -61.83 -28.27 2.41
C GLN A 334 -62.91 -28.95 1.56
N LYS A 335 -62.82 -28.87 0.23
CA LYS A 335 -63.75 -29.57 -0.67
C LYS A 335 -63.70 -31.09 -0.51
N THR A 336 -62.51 -31.64 -0.29
CA THR A 336 -62.33 -33.06 -0.02
C THR A 336 -62.99 -33.44 1.30
N LEU A 337 -62.79 -32.65 2.36
CA LEU A 337 -63.44 -32.83 3.65
C LEU A 337 -64.97 -32.71 3.55
N ASP A 338 -65.50 -31.77 2.76
CA ASP A 338 -66.94 -31.62 2.52
C ASP A 338 -67.52 -32.81 1.73
N ALA A 339 -66.80 -33.31 0.73
CA ALA A 339 -67.18 -34.49 -0.03
C ALA A 339 -67.16 -35.75 0.84
N LEU A 340 -66.16 -35.89 1.71
CA LEU A 340 -66.08 -36.96 2.71
C LEU A 340 -67.22 -36.86 3.72
N ASN A 341 -67.52 -35.67 4.25
CA ASN A 341 -68.65 -35.47 5.15
C ASN A 341 -69.98 -35.82 4.48
N LYS A 342 -70.17 -35.45 3.21
CA LYS A 342 -71.37 -35.84 2.43
C LYS A 342 -71.46 -37.35 2.19
N LEU A 343 -70.32 -38.00 1.92
CA LEU A 343 -70.27 -39.44 1.72
C LEU A 343 -70.57 -40.18 3.03
N VAL A 344 -69.98 -39.76 4.15
CA VAL A 344 -70.23 -40.33 5.49
C VAL A 344 -71.68 -40.06 5.95
N SER A 345 -72.27 -38.95 5.52
CA SER A 345 -73.67 -38.61 5.81
C SER A 345 -74.67 -39.18 4.80
N SER A 346 -74.21 -39.94 3.79
CA SER A 346 -75.10 -40.53 2.79
C SER A 346 -75.85 -41.72 3.36
N LYS A 347 -77.07 -41.97 2.86
CA LYS A 347 -77.91 -43.09 3.33
C LYS A 347 -77.24 -44.45 3.10
N GLU A 348 -76.42 -44.54 2.06
CA GLU A 348 -75.66 -45.72 1.69
C GLU A 348 -74.51 -45.98 2.67
N ALA A 349 -73.84 -44.93 3.16
CA ALA A 349 -72.79 -45.06 4.17
C ALA A 349 -73.34 -45.31 5.58
N GLN A 350 -74.52 -44.79 5.90
CA GLN A 350 -75.22 -45.11 7.16
C GLN A 350 -75.78 -46.54 7.18
N ALA A 351 -75.96 -47.17 6.01
CA ALA A 351 -76.38 -48.56 5.86
C ALA A 351 -75.21 -49.57 5.92
N LEU A 352 -73.95 -49.11 5.77
CA LEU A 352 -72.75 -49.96 5.81
C LEU A 352 -72.65 -50.86 7.05
N PRO A 353 -72.95 -50.41 8.29
CA PRO A 353 -72.88 -51.29 9.46
C PRO A 353 -73.82 -52.49 9.36
N GLY A 354 -75.00 -52.31 8.75
CA GLY A 354 -76.00 -53.36 8.58
C GLY A 354 -75.66 -54.35 7.47
N ASP A 355 -75.13 -53.86 6.34
CA ASP A 355 -74.74 -54.73 5.23
C ASP A 355 -73.44 -55.48 5.51
N MET A 356 -72.50 -54.88 6.24
CA MET A 356 -71.27 -55.56 6.69
C MET A 356 -71.57 -56.70 7.67
N GLN A 357 -72.60 -56.55 8.51
CA GLN A 357 -73.07 -57.62 9.40
C GLN A 357 -73.68 -58.79 8.60
N LYS A 358 -74.40 -58.52 7.51
CA LYS A 358 -74.88 -59.55 6.58
C LYS A 358 -73.74 -60.22 5.84
N THR A 359 -72.76 -59.47 5.34
CA THR A 359 -71.60 -60.03 4.63
C THR A 359 -70.72 -60.87 5.54
N LEU A 360 -70.51 -60.48 6.80
CA LEU A 360 -69.77 -61.29 7.79
C LEU A 360 -70.52 -62.58 8.16
N THR A 361 -71.85 -62.57 8.13
CA THR A 361 -72.67 -63.76 8.38
C THR A 361 -72.66 -64.72 7.18
N GLU A 362 -72.69 -64.19 5.95
CA GLU A 362 -72.53 -64.94 4.69
C GLU A 362 -71.11 -65.49 4.53
N LEU A 363 -70.07 -64.71 4.82
CA LEU A 363 -68.67 -65.15 4.83
C LEU A 363 -68.42 -66.26 5.85
N ASN A 364 -68.98 -66.17 7.06
CA ASN A 364 -68.86 -67.23 8.07
C ASN A 364 -69.57 -68.53 7.64
N ARG A 365 -70.56 -68.43 6.73
CA ARG A 365 -71.22 -69.58 6.09
C ARG A 365 -70.38 -70.17 4.95
N SER A 366 -69.75 -69.33 4.15
CA SER A 366 -68.81 -69.75 3.09
C SER A 366 -67.52 -70.37 3.64
N VAL A 367 -67.04 -69.91 4.81
CA VAL A 367 -65.80 -70.41 5.45
C VAL A 367 -65.95 -71.83 6.03
N LYS A 368 -67.19 -72.32 6.27
CA LYS A 368 -67.44 -73.72 6.66
C LYS A 368 -67.32 -74.73 5.49
N GLY A 369 -67.10 -74.28 4.26
CA GLY A 369 -66.99 -75.14 3.06
C GLY A 369 -65.56 -75.42 2.57
N PHE A 370 -64.52 -74.96 3.27
CA PHE A 370 -63.14 -75.11 2.81
C PHE A 370 -62.53 -76.45 3.26
N GLN A 371 -62.49 -77.43 2.35
CA GLN A 371 -61.57 -78.57 2.43
C GLN A 371 -60.31 -78.32 1.59
N PRO A 372 -59.14 -78.86 1.97
CA PRO A 372 -57.89 -78.68 1.25
C PRO A 372 -57.98 -79.27 -0.18
N GLY A 373 -57.70 -78.45 -1.19
CA GLY A 373 -57.61 -78.90 -2.60
C GLY A 373 -58.48 -78.14 -3.61
N SER A 374 -59.19 -77.08 -3.23
CA SER A 374 -60.03 -76.33 -4.18
C SER A 374 -59.23 -75.32 -5.04
N PRO A 375 -59.67 -75.04 -6.28
CA PRO A 375 -58.98 -74.13 -7.22
C PRO A 375 -58.80 -72.69 -6.69
N ALA A 376 -59.59 -72.28 -5.69
CA ALA A 376 -59.54 -70.95 -5.09
C ALA A 376 -58.25 -70.70 -4.28
N TYR A 377 -57.64 -71.73 -3.69
CA TYR A 377 -56.37 -71.59 -2.95
C TYR A 377 -55.20 -71.27 -3.90
N ASN A 378 -55.21 -71.81 -5.12
CA ASN A 378 -54.18 -71.54 -6.13
C ASN A 378 -54.28 -70.11 -6.70
N ASN A 379 -55.47 -69.52 -6.75
CA ASN A 379 -55.65 -68.13 -7.18
C ASN A 379 -55.16 -67.13 -6.13
N MET A 380 -55.32 -67.44 -4.84
CA MET A 380 -54.84 -66.58 -3.74
C MET A 380 -53.31 -66.48 -3.67
N VAL A 381 -52.59 -67.55 -4.05
CA VAL A 381 -51.12 -67.54 -4.16
C VAL A 381 -50.64 -66.73 -5.37
N GLY A 382 -51.38 -66.74 -6.48
CA GLY A 382 -51.08 -65.93 -7.66
C GLY A 382 -51.31 -64.42 -7.44
N ASP A 383 -52.35 -64.06 -6.69
CA ASP A 383 -52.66 -62.65 -6.40
C ASP A 383 -51.67 -62.03 -5.40
N MET A 384 -51.16 -62.81 -4.44
CA MET A 384 -50.07 -62.39 -3.55
C MET A 384 -48.76 -62.08 -4.30
N GLN A 385 -48.45 -62.84 -5.36
CA GLN A 385 -47.26 -62.58 -6.18
C GLN A 385 -47.38 -61.31 -7.03
N ARG A 386 -48.60 -60.97 -7.49
CA ARG A 386 -48.86 -59.70 -8.21
C ARG A 386 -48.76 -58.48 -7.30
N LEU A 387 -49.22 -58.58 -6.06
CA LEU A 387 -49.10 -57.48 -5.09
C LEU A 387 -47.62 -57.17 -4.78
N ASP A 388 -46.80 -58.21 -4.65
CA ASP A 388 -45.36 -58.10 -4.39
C ASP A 388 -44.59 -57.50 -5.59
N GLN A 389 -45.09 -57.72 -6.82
CA GLN A 389 -44.56 -57.10 -8.04
C GLN A 389 -44.88 -55.61 -8.13
N VAL A 390 -46.11 -55.21 -7.79
CA VAL A 390 -46.52 -53.79 -7.76
C VAL A 390 -45.73 -53.01 -6.70
N LEU A 391 -45.48 -53.61 -5.53
CA LEU A 391 -44.66 -52.99 -4.49
C LEU A 391 -43.19 -52.83 -4.91
N ARG A 392 -42.64 -53.74 -5.71
CA ARG A 392 -41.30 -53.60 -6.33
C ARG A 392 -41.25 -52.51 -7.40
N GLU A 393 -42.30 -52.35 -8.19
CA GLU A 393 -42.39 -51.31 -9.23
C GLU A 393 -42.57 -49.89 -8.67
N LEU A 394 -43.02 -49.75 -7.42
CA LEU A 394 -43.12 -48.45 -6.73
C LEU A 394 -41.81 -48.00 -6.05
N GLN A 395 -40.83 -48.88 -5.86
CA GLN A 395 -39.55 -48.53 -5.23
C GLN A 395 -38.74 -47.43 -5.96
N PRO A 396 -38.65 -47.40 -7.31
CA PRO A 396 -37.92 -46.36 -8.03
C PRO A 396 -38.53 -44.96 -7.81
N VAL A 397 -39.86 -44.87 -7.72
CA VAL A 397 -40.58 -43.60 -7.52
C VAL A 397 -40.29 -43.02 -6.13
N LEU A 398 -40.26 -43.87 -5.10
CA LEU A 398 -39.87 -43.45 -3.74
C LEU A 398 -38.39 -43.05 -3.65
N ARG A 399 -37.49 -43.70 -4.39
CA ARG A 399 -36.08 -43.31 -4.50
C ARG A 399 -35.91 -41.93 -5.14
N THR A 400 -36.66 -41.66 -6.21
CA THR A 400 -36.59 -40.40 -6.96
C THR A 400 -37.08 -39.20 -6.12
N LEU A 401 -38.09 -39.42 -5.26
CA LEU A 401 -38.59 -38.40 -4.32
C LEU A 401 -37.59 -38.09 -3.20
N ASN A 402 -36.83 -39.08 -2.73
CA ASN A 402 -35.84 -38.89 -1.67
C ASN A 402 -34.56 -38.18 -2.19
N GLU A 403 -34.15 -38.48 -3.42
CA GLU A 403 -32.95 -37.87 -4.04
C GLU A 403 -33.17 -36.41 -4.49
N LYS A 404 -34.38 -36.03 -4.93
CA LYS A 404 -34.69 -34.62 -5.29
C LYS A 404 -34.98 -33.70 -4.10
N SER A 405 -35.32 -34.25 -2.93
CA SER A 405 -35.56 -33.45 -1.72
C SER A 405 -34.26 -32.99 -1.05
N ASN A 406 -33.22 -33.84 -1.07
CA ASN A 406 -31.93 -33.51 -0.46
C ASN A 406 -31.03 -32.59 -1.31
N SER A 407 -31.28 -32.45 -2.61
CA SER A 407 -30.45 -31.61 -3.50
C SER A 407 -30.78 -30.12 -3.47
N LEU A 408 -31.80 -29.71 -2.71
CA LEU A 408 -32.20 -28.29 -2.58
C LEU A 408 -31.82 -27.67 -1.23
N VAL A 409 -31.25 -28.43 -0.28
CA VAL A 409 -30.99 -27.91 1.08
C VAL A 409 -29.55 -28.12 1.57
N PHE A 410 -28.75 -29.05 1.05
CA PHE A 410 -27.36 -29.20 1.50
C PHE A 410 -26.38 -29.60 0.38
N GLU A 411 -25.27 -28.86 0.29
CA GLU A 411 -24.12 -29.13 -0.57
C GLU A 411 -23.40 -30.41 -0.08
N ALA A 412 -23.23 -31.40 -0.97
CA ALA A 412 -22.54 -32.65 -0.64
C ALA A 412 -21.01 -32.42 -0.55
N PRO A 413 -20.31 -32.91 0.49
CA PRO A 413 -18.87 -32.76 0.58
C PRO A 413 -18.15 -33.60 -0.49
N ALA A 414 -17.11 -33.03 -1.10
CA ALA A 414 -16.33 -33.65 -2.16
C ALA A 414 -15.71 -34.99 -1.72
N GLY A 415 -16.11 -36.07 -2.42
CA GLY A 415 -15.48 -37.38 -2.26
C GLY A 415 -14.02 -37.34 -2.72
N LYS A 416 -13.11 -37.92 -1.92
CA LYS A 416 -11.69 -38.06 -2.27
C LYS A 416 -11.51 -39.10 -3.36
N ASP A 417 -10.78 -38.72 -4.41
CA ASP A 417 -10.36 -39.59 -5.51
C ASP A 417 -9.41 -40.71 -5.01
N PRO A 418 -9.60 -41.98 -5.40
CA PRO A 418 -8.70 -43.06 -5.02
C PRO A 418 -7.37 -43.00 -5.79
N GLN A 419 -6.25 -42.98 -5.06
CA GLN A 419 -4.91 -43.11 -5.65
C GLN A 419 -4.57 -44.58 -5.97
N PRO A 420 -4.08 -44.89 -7.18
CA PRO A 420 -3.68 -46.25 -7.53
C PRO A 420 -2.41 -46.68 -6.81
N LYS A 421 -2.47 -47.86 -6.16
CA LYS A 421 -1.30 -48.53 -5.55
C LYS A 421 -0.44 -49.17 -6.64
N ARG A 422 0.85 -48.85 -6.62
CA ARG A 422 1.89 -49.43 -7.49
C ARG A 422 2.24 -50.83 -6.98
N THR A 423 2.07 -51.85 -7.81
CA THR A 423 2.48 -53.24 -7.53
C THR A 423 3.98 -53.44 -7.75
N LYS A 424 4.55 -54.38 -6.96
CA LYS A 424 5.98 -54.68 -6.78
C LYS A 424 6.76 -54.94 -8.06
#